data_AF-A0AA42LEC3-F1
#
_entry.id   AF-A0AA42LEC3-F1
#
_cell.length_a   1.000
_cell.length_b   1.000
_cell.length_c   1.000
_cell.angle_alpha   90.00
_cell.angle_beta   90.00
_cell.angle_gamma   90.00
#
_symmetry.space_group_name_H-M   'P 1'
#
loop_
_entity.id
_entity.type
_entity.pdbx_description
1 polymer ?
#
loop_
_entity_poly.entity_id
_entity_poly.type
_entity_poly.pdbx_seq_one_letter_code
_entity_poly.pdbx_strand_id
1 'polypeptide(L)'
;MAIQTANLGASPSGVGGDTFRTAATKFNENFTNNEHAACRLVGTQAGNVMEVGAFGWGRKSTDGLVVKSKAFLDNMDNWRSGLDCYADPSLPGEYGTMIRLGFGTEEANRWLHDLFLTTGGELYLRYSTNSAIFGDAVAFLSRRNTTVDSNGFVKAASPIVKLYSEKIELNKEAILQDIIFEKLGIGEYLIKGSTGFAQEGWYVETPKDANGNSLVAVVYEQLENQDISVKTYKKKFDIETASIVADLEQAIDIPVGRWIDIRLQELPQPEFVPPVSITPASFQPTGISPAISEMMNGTEQ
;
A
#
# COMPACT_ATOMS: atom_id res chain seq x y z
N MET A 1 -10.78 27.90 25.61
CA MET A 1 -11.54 29.06 26.11
C MET A 1 -12.18 29.80 24.94
N ALA A 2 -13.42 30.27 25.08
CA ALA A 2 -14.16 30.94 24.02
C ALA A 2 -13.67 32.39 23.80
N ILE A 3 -13.81 32.88 22.56
CA ILE A 3 -13.54 34.27 22.17
C ILE A 3 -14.44 35.21 22.99
N GLN A 4 -13.87 36.26 23.58
CA GLN A 4 -14.65 37.32 24.22
C GLN A 4 -15.29 38.20 23.14
N THR A 5 -16.60 38.42 23.22
CA THR A 5 -17.35 39.29 22.30
C THR A 5 -17.94 40.48 23.04
N ALA A 6 -18.07 41.60 22.33
CA ALA A 6 -18.77 42.76 22.87
C ALA A 6 -20.28 42.47 22.96
N ASN A 7 -20.89 42.81 24.09
CA ASN A 7 -22.33 42.87 24.22
C ASN A 7 -22.84 44.16 23.55
N LEU A 8 -23.59 44.02 22.46
CA LEU A 8 -24.08 45.15 21.68
C LEU A 8 -25.32 45.83 22.28
N GLY A 9 -25.97 45.22 23.28
CA GLY A 9 -27.21 45.73 23.88
C GLY A 9 -28.42 45.64 22.94
N ALA A 10 -29.50 46.33 23.29
CA ALA A 10 -30.76 46.31 22.55
C ALA A 10 -30.75 47.25 21.34
N SER A 11 -30.94 46.71 20.14
CA SER A 11 -31.07 47.48 18.89
C SER A 11 -32.30 48.42 18.91
N PRO A 12 -32.24 49.64 18.35
CA PRO A 12 -31.09 50.28 17.72
C PRO A 12 -30.21 51.08 18.70
N SER A 13 -30.66 51.20 19.95
CA SER A 13 -30.09 52.12 20.93
C SER A 13 -28.77 51.65 21.56
N GLY A 14 -28.50 50.35 21.56
CA GLY A 14 -27.38 49.73 22.27
C GLY A 14 -27.52 49.73 23.79
N VAL A 15 -28.70 50.10 24.34
CA VAL A 15 -28.95 50.13 25.79
C VAL A 15 -28.74 48.73 26.39
N GLY A 16 -28.02 48.69 27.52
CA GLY A 16 -27.61 47.44 28.18
C GLY A 16 -26.38 46.77 27.56
N GLY A 17 -25.74 47.40 26.57
CA GLY A 17 -24.48 46.95 25.98
C GLY A 17 -23.25 47.33 26.79
N ASP A 18 -22.10 46.80 26.37
CA ASP A 18 -20.80 47.14 26.94
C ASP A 18 -20.44 48.61 26.67
N THR A 19 -19.76 49.25 27.62
CA THR A 19 -19.09 50.51 27.33
C THR A 19 -17.95 50.29 26.33
N PHE A 20 -17.52 51.35 25.64
CA PHE A 20 -16.36 51.27 24.74
C PHE A 20 -15.13 50.68 25.44
N ARG A 21 -14.87 51.08 26.69
CA ARG A 21 -13.75 50.57 27.48
C ARG A 21 -13.89 49.07 27.75
N THR A 22 -15.06 48.61 28.17
CA THR A 22 -15.31 47.19 28.46
C THR A 22 -15.18 46.34 27.20
N ALA A 23 -15.74 46.78 26.07
CA ALA A 23 -15.58 46.12 24.79
C ALA A 23 -14.11 46.08 24.33
N ALA A 24 -13.38 47.19 24.47
CA ALA A 24 -11.96 47.27 24.13
C ALA A 24 -11.10 46.34 25.01
N THR A 25 -11.39 46.22 26.31
CA THR A 25 -10.71 45.26 27.19
C THR A 25 -10.95 43.83 26.74
N LYS A 26 -12.20 43.46 26.46
CA LYS A 26 -12.57 42.12 25.94
C LYS A 26 -11.83 41.79 24.65
N PHE A 27 -11.78 42.73 23.71
CA PHE A 27 -11.05 42.53 22.46
C PHE A 27 -9.55 42.46 22.67
N ASN A 28 -8.97 43.30 23.52
CA ASN A 28 -7.54 43.27 23.82
C ASN A 28 -7.12 41.95 24.50
N GLU A 29 -7.94 41.42 25.41
CA GLU A 29 -7.70 40.12 26.05
C GLU A 29 -7.62 38.98 25.04
N ASN A 30 -8.44 38.99 23.98
CA ASN A 30 -8.37 37.99 22.91
C ASN A 30 -7.01 37.95 22.19
N PHE A 31 -6.23 39.04 22.19
CA PHE A 31 -4.94 39.15 21.50
C PHE A 31 -3.72 39.18 22.44
N THR A 32 -3.92 39.42 23.74
CA THR A 32 -2.83 39.58 24.72
C THR A 32 -2.65 38.39 25.65
N ASN A 33 -3.62 37.48 25.73
CA ASN A 33 -3.52 36.26 26.54
C ASN A 33 -3.29 35.01 25.66
N ASN A 34 -2.08 34.44 25.78
CA ASN A 34 -1.57 33.28 25.04
C ASN A 34 -2.31 31.95 25.28
N GLU A 35 -3.24 31.93 26.25
CA GLU A 35 -4.17 30.82 26.47
C GLU A 35 -5.37 30.84 25.50
N HIS A 36 -5.63 31.96 24.82
CA HIS A 36 -6.69 32.03 23.81
C HIS A 36 -6.19 31.54 22.45
N ALA A 37 -7.01 30.77 21.74
CA ALA A 37 -6.68 30.36 20.37
C ALA A 37 -6.60 31.55 19.39
N ALA A 38 -7.28 32.65 19.70
CA ALA A 38 -7.35 33.85 18.86
C ALA A 38 -6.06 34.69 18.79
N CYS A 39 -5.12 34.50 19.72
CA CYS A 39 -3.85 35.23 19.73
C CYS A 39 -2.69 34.45 19.10
N ARG A 40 -2.89 33.17 18.76
CA ARG A 40 -1.85 32.36 18.13
C ARG A 40 -1.81 32.64 16.65
N LEU A 41 -0.60 32.88 16.13
CA LEU A 41 -0.37 33.01 14.71
C LEU A 41 -0.70 31.68 14.01
N VAL A 42 -1.26 31.77 12.81
CA VAL A 42 -1.45 30.60 11.94
C VAL A 42 -0.21 30.43 11.07
N GLY A 43 0.32 29.20 10.97
CA GLY A 43 1.45 28.89 10.08
C GLY A 43 2.24 27.66 10.54
N THR A 44 3.44 27.49 9.99
CA THR A 44 4.30 26.30 10.19
C THR A 44 5.46 26.51 11.16
N GLN A 45 5.61 27.70 11.75
CA GLN A 45 6.66 28.01 12.71
C GLN A 45 6.33 27.47 14.12
N ALA A 46 7.36 27.26 14.93
CA ALA A 46 7.19 26.84 16.33
C ALA A 46 6.33 27.85 17.11
N GLY A 47 5.31 27.36 17.82
CA GLY A 47 4.36 28.19 18.56
C GLY A 47 3.10 28.60 17.80
N ASN A 48 3.05 28.37 16.48
CA ASN A 48 1.86 28.66 15.66
C ASN A 48 0.77 27.57 15.78
N VAL A 49 -0.46 27.94 15.45
CA VAL A 49 -1.53 27.00 15.09
C VAL A 49 -1.34 26.57 13.64
N MET A 50 -1.36 25.25 13.39
CA MET A 50 -1.14 24.69 12.07
C MET A 50 -2.33 24.98 11.12
N GLU A 51 -2.04 25.44 9.91
CA GLU A 51 -3.05 25.65 8.86
C GLU A 51 -3.47 24.34 8.17
N VAL A 52 -4.68 24.32 7.58
CA VAL A 52 -5.12 23.21 6.75
C VAL A 52 -4.21 23.10 5.52
N GLY A 53 -3.71 21.91 5.24
CA GLY A 53 -2.76 21.61 4.17
C GLY A 53 -1.31 21.52 4.64
N ALA A 54 -0.97 22.07 5.82
CA ALA A 54 0.39 22.05 6.34
C ALA A 54 0.90 20.62 6.53
N PHE A 55 2.13 20.37 6.07
CA PHE A 55 2.78 19.05 6.10
C PHE A 55 1.96 17.92 5.46
N GLY A 56 1.00 18.25 4.59
CA GLY A 56 0.13 17.27 3.91
C GLY A 56 -1.20 16.99 4.60
N TRP A 57 -1.46 17.51 5.79
CA TRP A 57 -2.69 17.24 6.54
C TRP A 57 -3.88 18.04 6.02
N GLY A 58 -5.02 17.37 5.77
CA GLY A 58 -6.24 18.05 5.33
C GLY A 58 -6.23 18.54 3.88
N ARG A 59 -5.27 18.07 3.07
CA ARG A 59 -5.26 18.30 1.62
C ARG A 59 -6.42 17.57 0.94
N LYS A 60 -6.87 18.12 -0.19
CA LYS A 60 -7.86 17.46 -1.06
C LYS A 60 -7.15 16.46 -1.97
N SER A 61 -7.85 15.40 -2.37
CA SER A 61 -7.35 14.43 -3.35
C SER A 61 -7.01 15.06 -4.71
N THR A 62 -7.57 16.24 -5.01
CA THR A 62 -7.35 16.99 -6.25
C THR A 62 -6.15 17.94 -6.20
N ASP A 63 -5.43 18.05 -5.07
CA ASP A 63 -4.31 19.01 -4.90
C ASP A 63 -3.03 18.57 -5.64
N GLY A 64 -3.09 17.48 -6.42
CA GLY A 64 -2.00 16.98 -7.24
C GLY A 64 -0.88 16.29 -6.46
N LEU A 65 0.09 15.77 -7.23
CA LEU A 65 1.25 15.04 -6.71
C LEU A 65 2.26 15.97 -6.03
N VAL A 66 2.76 15.56 -4.87
CA VAL A 66 3.85 16.25 -4.18
C VAL A 66 5.20 15.75 -4.66
N VAL A 67 5.34 14.43 -4.75
CA VAL A 67 6.56 13.76 -5.13
C VAL A 67 6.39 13.24 -6.55
N LYS A 68 7.10 13.88 -7.49
CA LYS A 68 7.07 13.49 -8.91
C LYS A 68 8.29 12.68 -9.33
N SER A 69 9.29 12.56 -8.45
CA SER A 69 10.44 11.69 -8.70
C SER A 69 11.11 11.17 -7.43
N LYS A 70 11.75 10.00 -7.52
CA LYS A 70 12.60 9.45 -6.47
C LYS A 70 13.80 10.35 -6.19
N ALA A 71 14.37 10.98 -7.21
CA ALA A 71 15.47 11.93 -7.04
C ALA A 71 15.08 13.15 -6.19
N PHE A 72 13.87 13.69 -6.39
CA PHE A 72 13.33 14.75 -5.54
C PHE A 72 13.17 14.26 -4.09
N LEU A 73 12.63 13.05 -3.93
CA LEU A 73 12.32 12.45 -2.64
C LEU A 73 13.58 12.14 -1.80
N ASP A 74 14.64 11.69 -2.47
CA ASP A 74 15.91 11.29 -1.87
C ASP A 74 16.83 12.48 -1.58
N ASN A 75 16.65 13.61 -2.27
CA ASN A 75 17.42 14.81 -2.00
C ASN A 75 17.16 15.31 -0.57
N MET A 76 18.22 15.36 0.23
CA MET A 76 18.19 15.76 1.63
C MET A 76 17.65 17.18 1.86
N ASP A 77 17.76 18.08 0.88
CA ASP A 77 17.18 19.43 0.96
C ASP A 77 15.65 19.42 0.99
N ASN A 78 15.03 18.34 0.51
CA ASN A 78 13.57 18.15 0.49
C ASN A 78 13.08 17.30 1.68
N TRP A 79 13.97 16.91 2.59
CA TRP A 79 13.60 16.06 3.73
C TRP A 79 12.78 16.85 4.75
N ARG A 80 11.56 16.36 5.00
CA ARG A 80 10.64 16.90 6.02
C ARG A 80 9.73 15.81 6.54
N SER A 81 9.23 15.93 7.75
CA SER A 81 8.13 15.09 8.22
C SER A 81 6.80 15.54 7.58
N GLY A 82 5.93 14.59 7.27
CA GLY A 82 4.62 14.89 6.69
C GLY A 82 3.98 13.73 5.94
N LEU A 83 2.87 14.05 5.27
CA LEU A 83 2.13 13.15 4.39
C LEU A 83 2.29 13.62 2.94
N ASP A 84 2.61 12.70 2.05
CA ASP A 84 2.83 12.98 0.64
C ASP A 84 2.14 11.96 -0.26
N CYS A 85 1.87 12.35 -1.50
CA CYS A 85 1.50 11.44 -2.57
C CYS A 85 2.60 11.42 -3.63
N TYR A 86 2.81 10.26 -4.23
CA TYR A 86 3.89 10.03 -5.19
C TYR A 86 3.44 9.30 -6.44
N ALA A 87 4.15 9.57 -7.53
CA ALA A 87 4.12 8.80 -8.77
C ALA A 87 5.54 8.75 -9.35
N ASP A 88 6.20 7.61 -9.25
CA ASP A 88 7.51 7.35 -9.86
C ASP A 88 7.73 5.82 -9.93
N PRO A 89 8.08 5.25 -11.10
CA PRO A 89 8.25 3.80 -11.27
C PRO A 89 9.42 3.19 -10.46
N SER A 90 10.33 4.01 -9.95
CA SER A 90 11.43 3.59 -9.07
C SER A 90 11.07 3.62 -7.57
N LEU A 91 9.83 3.98 -7.22
CA LEU A 91 9.29 3.92 -5.87
C LEU A 91 8.34 2.72 -5.71
N PRO A 92 8.14 2.21 -4.48
CA PRO A 92 7.29 1.04 -4.24
C PRO A 92 5.88 1.21 -4.82
N GLY A 93 5.43 0.23 -5.62
CA GLY A 93 4.10 0.22 -6.24
C GLY A 93 3.86 1.32 -7.28
N GLU A 94 4.89 2.08 -7.65
CA GLU A 94 4.90 3.22 -8.59
C GLU A 94 4.05 4.43 -8.18
N TYR A 95 2.89 4.20 -7.58
CA TYR A 95 1.91 5.18 -7.13
C TYR A 95 1.46 4.89 -5.71
N GLY A 96 1.23 5.95 -4.95
CA GLY A 96 0.66 5.79 -3.62
C GLY A 96 0.70 7.05 -2.78
N THR A 97 0.51 6.84 -1.49
CA THR A 97 0.71 7.85 -0.45
C THR A 97 1.82 7.39 0.48
N MET A 98 2.47 8.33 1.15
CA MET A 98 3.50 7.99 2.12
C MET A 98 3.37 8.83 3.39
N ILE A 99 3.84 8.24 4.47
CA ILE A 99 4.09 8.92 5.73
C ILE A 99 5.59 9.03 5.88
N ARG A 100 6.08 10.26 5.99
CA ARG A 100 7.48 10.56 6.19
C ARG A 100 7.71 11.04 7.61
N LEU A 101 8.59 10.34 8.33
CA LEU A 101 8.91 10.62 9.72
C LEU A 101 10.40 10.82 9.84
N GLY A 102 10.80 12.06 10.09
CA GLY A 102 12.20 12.43 10.18
C GLY A 102 12.49 13.29 11.40
N PHE A 103 13.73 13.19 11.84
CA PHE A 103 14.32 14.11 12.79
C PHE A 103 15.78 14.29 12.44
N GLY A 104 16.27 15.51 12.61
CA GLY A 104 17.66 15.84 12.36
C GLY A 104 17.98 17.24 12.86
N THR A 105 19.25 17.47 13.18
CA THR A 105 19.80 18.81 13.43
C THR A 105 20.76 19.19 12.30
N GLU A 106 21.18 20.45 12.29
CA GLU A 106 22.05 21.00 11.26
C GLU A 106 23.43 20.30 11.20
N GLU A 107 23.95 19.79 12.33
CA GLU A 107 25.37 19.41 12.43
C GLU A 107 25.68 17.90 12.51
N ALA A 108 24.72 17.01 12.81
CA ALA A 108 24.82 15.54 12.69
C ALA A 108 23.51 14.89 13.19
N ASN A 109 23.36 13.55 13.07
CA ASN A 109 22.22 12.78 13.59
C ASN A 109 20.89 13.04 12.87
N ARG A 110 20.85 12.70 11.58
CA ARG A 110 19.65 12.78 10.75
C ARG A 110 19.13 11.37 10.48
N TRP A 111 17.86 11.14 10.74
CA TRP A 111 17.16 9.92 10.36
C TRP A 111 15.82 10.26 9.72
N LEU A 112 15.52 9.55 8.64
CA LEU A 112 14.28 9.70 7.91
C LEU A 112 13.74 8.32 7.57
N HIS A 113 12.47 8.12 7.85
CA HIS A 113 11.72 6.91 7.54
C HIS A 113 10.60 7.27 6.56
N ASP A 114 10.52 6.52 5.46
CA ASP A 114 9.39 6.60 4.52
C ASP A 114 8.58 5.32 4.64
N LEU A 115 7.33 5.46 5.08
CA LEU A 115 6.32 4.41 5.02
C LEU A 115 5.46 4.63 3.78
N PHE A 116 5.60 3.77 2.78
CA PHE A 116 4.79 3.81 1.56
C PHE A 116 3.52 2.99 1.75
N LEU A 117 2.41 3.55 1.29
CA LEU A 117 1.11 2.91 1.15
C LEU A 117 0.78 2.91 -0.34
N THR A 118 1.00 1.76 -1.00
CA THR A 118 0.81 1.63 -2.45
C THR A 118 -0.67 1.65 -2.80
N THR A 119 -1.01 1.99 -4.04
CA THR A 119 -2.39 1.82 -4.56
C THR A 119 -2.82 0.35 -4.58
N GLY A 120 -1.85 -0.57 -4.67
CA GLY A 120 -2.02 -2.02 -4.48
C GLY A 120 -2.32 -2.42 -3.04
N GLY A 121 -2.24 -1.51 -2.06
CA GLY A 121 -2.51 -1.79 -0.65
C GLY A 121 -1.39 -2.56 0.07
N GLU A 122 -0.18 -2.57 -0.50
CA GLU A 122 1.02 -3.04 0.18
C GLU A 122 1.65 -1.91 1.00
N LEU A 123 2.42 -2.30 2.01
CA LEU A 123 3.18 -1.39 2.84
C LEU A 123 4.67 -1.65 2.64
N TYR A 124 5.44 -0.59 2.48
CA TYR A 124 6.90 -0.67 2.41
C TYR A 124 7.53 0.33 3.38
N LEU A 125 8.61 -0.06 4.04
CA LEU A 125 9.46 0.84 4.81
C LEU A 125 10.81 0.95 4.13
N ARG A 126 11.29 2.18 3.96
CA ARG A 126 12.72 2.44 3.81
C ARG A 126 13.16 3.46 4.83
N TYR A 127 14.46 3.53 5.05
CA TYR A 127 15.03 4.53 5.94
C TYR A 127 16.40 4.98 5.45
N SER A 128 16.81 6.13 5.94
CA SER A 128 18.18 6.62 5.86
C SER A 128 18.62 7.14 7.22
N THR A 129 19.86 6.84 7.61
CA THR A 129 20.47 7.30 8.86
C THR A 129 21.85 7.89 8.57
N ASN A 130 22.07 9.13 8.98
CA ASN A 130 23.36 9.83 8.87
C ASN A 130 23.98 9.82 7.46
N SER A 131 23.14 9.75 6.43
CA SER A 131 23.52 9.71 5.02
C SER A 131 22.40 10.34 4.19
N ALA A 132 22.68 10.74 2.95
CA ALA A 132 21.64 11.12 1.98
C ALA A 132 21.19 9.93 1.10
N ILE A 133 21.69 8.73 1.38
CA ILE A 133 21.39 7.51 0.65
C ILE A 133 20.35 6.71 1.45
N PHE A 134 19.22 6.40 0.81
CA PHE A 134 18.23 5.49 1.35
C PHE A 134 18.64 4.03 1.10
N GLY A 135 18.37 3.17 2.08
CA GLY A 135 18.38 1.73 1.84
C GLY A 135 17.20 1.29 0.96
N ASP A 136 17.21 0.01 0.59
CA ASP A 136 16.12 -0.59 -0.17
C ASP A 136 14.80 -0.53 0.61
N ALA A 137 13.70 -0.40 -0.13
CA ALA A 137 12.37 -0.47 0.45
C ALA A 137 12.01 -1.91 0.78
N VAL A 138 11.73 -2.17 2.06
CA VAL A 138 11.38 -3.49 2.57
C VAL A 138 9.86 -3.59 2.69
N ALA A 139 9.28 -4.63 2.07
CA ALA A 139 7.85 -4.90 2.15
C ALA A 139 7.46 -5.42 3.54
N PHE A 140 6.31 -4.96 4.06
CA PHE A 140 5.68 -5.57 5.23
C PHE A 140 4.87 -6.79 4.82
N LEU A 141 5.02 -7.85 5.61
CA LEU A 141 4.18 -9.02 5.51
C LEU A 141 2.83 -8.74 6.18
N SER A 142 1.77 -9.11 5.48
CA SER A 142 0.38 -9.00 5.93
C SER A 142 -0.42 -10.19 5.42
N ARG A 143 -1.67 -10.35 5.89
CA ARG A 143 -2.58 -11.39 5.36
C ARG A 143 -2.93 -11.23 3.88
N ARG A 144 -2.54 -10.11 3.26
CA ARG A 144 -2.69 -9.88 1.82
C ARG A 144 -1.64 -10.66 1.04
N ASN A 145 -0.37 -10.53 1.42
CA ASN A 145 0.78 -11.12 0.71
C ASN A 145 1.41 -12.31 1.44
N THR A 146 0.77 -12.80 2.51
CA THR A 146 1.19 -14.02 3.22
C THR A 146 0.02 -14.91 3.65
N THR A 147 0.27 -16.23 3.64
CA THR A 147 -0.61 -17.25 4.22
C THR A 147 0.10 -17.94 5.39
N VAL A 148 -0.67 -18.52 6.30
CA VAL A 148 -0.14 -19.32 7.41
C VAL A 148 -0.53 -20.76 7.18
N ASP A 149 0.46 -21.65 7.16
CA ASP A 149 0.21 -23.08 6.99
C ASP A 149 -0.38 -23.73 8.25
N SER A 150 -0.73 -25.01 8.15
CA SER A 150 -1.30 -25.78 9.28
C SER A 150 -0.36 -25.91 10.49
N ASN A 151 0.93 -25.63 10.33
CA ASN A 151 1.94 -25.68 11.39
C ASN A 151 2.30 -24.27 11.92
N GLY A 152 1.66 -23.21 11.42
CA GLY A 152 1.90 -21.84 11.87
C GLY A 152 3.03 -21.10 11.14
N PHE A 153 3.62 -21.67 10.08
CA PHE A 153 4.65 -20.98 9.30
C PHE A 153 4.04 -19.98 8.33
N VAL A 154 4.61 -18.77 8.30
CA VAL A 154 4.24 -17.71 7.34
C VAL A 154 4.89 -18.02 5.99
N LYS A 155 4.09 -18.09 4.95
CA LYS A 155 4.51 -18.32 3.55
C LYS A 155 4.01 -17.17 2.69
N ALA A 156 4.69 -16.89 1.58
CA ALA A 156 4.19 -15.95 0.58
C ALA A 156 2.75 -16.35 0.18
N ALA A 157 1.83 -15.39 0.17
CA ALA A 157 0.53 -15.55 -0.44
C ALA A 157 0.69 -15.15 -1.91
N SER A 158 0.42 -16.12 -2.76
CA SER A 158 0.10 -15.92 -4.17
C SER A 158 -1.00 -16.95 -4.46
N PRO A 159 -1.87 -16.77 -5.46
CA PRO A 159 -3.14 -17.48 -5.55
C PRO A 159 -3.03 -18.97 -5.21
N ILE A 160 -3.67 -19.39 -4.12
CA ILE A 160 -3.60 -20.77 -3.63
C ILE A 160 -4.93 -21.45 -3.87
N VAL A 161 -4.87 -22.61 -4.52
CA VAL A 161 -5.95 -23.57 -4.65
C VAL A 161 -5.73 -24.68 -3.64
N LYS A 162 -6.66 -24.85 -2.70
CA LYS A 162 -6.73 -26.03 -1.85
C LYS A 162 -7.52 -27.11 -2.55
N LEU A 163 -6.84 -28.11 -3.06
CA LEU A 163 -7.44 -29.23 -3.78
C LEU A 163 -7.83 -30.35 -2.80
N TYR A 164 -9.13 -30.60 -2.67
CA TYR A 164 -9.69 -31.75 -1.97
C TYR A 164 -10.14 -32.81 -2.99
N SER A 165 -10.53 -33.99 -2.50
CA SER A 165 -10.97 -35.08 -3.38
C SER A 165 -12.20 -34.74 -4.26
N GLU A 166 -13.11 -33.88 -3.77
CA GLU A 166 -14.39 -33.60 -4.44
C GLU A 166 -14.66 -32.09 -4.64
N LYS A 167 -13.74 -31.23 -4.19
CA LYS A 167 -13.91 -29.78 -4.27
C LYS A 167 -12.57 -29.07 -4.25
N ILE A 168 -12.60 -27.79 -4.59
CA ILE A 168 -11.50 -26.87 -4.34
C ILE A 168 -11.96 -25.74 -3.39
N GLU A 169 -11.01 -25.17 -2.66
CA GLU A 169 -11.21 -23.89 -1.97
C GLU A 169 -10.16 -22.89 -2.48
N LEU A 170 -10.63 -21.73 -2.90
CA LEU A 170 -9.81 -20.68 -3.50
C LEU A 170 -9.55 -19.57 -2.47
N ASN A 171 -8.32 -19.05 -2.43
CA ASN A 171 -8.05 -17.79 -1.74
C ASN A 171 -8.58 -16.59 -2.56
N LYS A 172 -8.55 -15.38 -1.98
CA LYS A 172 -9.08 -14.16 -2.63
C LYS A 172 -8.45 -13.86 -4.00
N GLU A 173 -7.18 -14.22 -4.19
CA GLU A 173 -6.46 -14.01 -5.44
C GLU A 173 -6.78 -15.08 -6.49
N ALA A 174 -6.93 -16.34 -6.08
CA ALA A 174 -7.22 -17.44 -7.00
C ALA A 174 -8.64 -17.34 -7.57
N ILE A 175 -9.56 -16.70 -6.84
CA ILE A 175 -10.91 -16.37 -7.35
C ILE A 175 -10.84 -15.47 -8.60
N LEU A 176 -9.79 -14.64 -8.75
CA LEU A 176 -9.66 -13.74 -9.90
C LEU A 176 -9.26 -14.45 -11.20
N GLN A 177 -8.82 -15.71 -11.14
CA GLN A 177 -8.41 -16.50 -12.31
C GLN A 177 -9.55 -17.35 -12.89
N ASP A 178 -10.80 -17.19 -12.42
CA ASP A 178 -11.96 -17.96 -12.89
C ASP A 178 -11.73 -19.49 -12.90
N ILE A 179 -11.08 -20.00 -11.85
CA ILE A 179 -10.65 -21.40 -11.75
C ILE A 179 -11.85 -22.37 -11.75
N ILE A 180 -11.76 -23.41 -12.59
CA ILE A 180 -12.74 -24.50 -12.66
C ILE A 180 -12.06 -25.81 -12.25
N PHE A 181 -12.74 -26.57 -11.37
CA PHE A 181 -12.29 -27.90 -10.94
C PHE A 181 -13.05 -29.00 -11.67
N GLU A 182 -12.30 -29.99 -12.18
CA GLU A 182 -12.85 -31.23 -12.73
C GLU A 182 -12.14 -32.44 -12.13
N LYS A 183 -12.93 -33.40 -11.63
CA LYS A 183 -12.43 -34.73 -11.25
C LYS A 183 -12.62 -35.67 -12.43
N LEU A 184 -11.52 -36.16 -13.00
CA LEU A 184 -11.55 -37.05 -14.18
C LEU A 184 -11.66 -38.53 -13.78
N GLY A 185 -11.18 -38.87 -12.60
CA GLY A 185 -11.19 -40.25 -12.09
C GLY A 185 -10.73 -40.33 -10.65
N ILE A 186 -10.51 -41.55 -10.16
CA ILE A 186 -9.97 -41.78 -8.82
C ILE A 186 -8.55 -41.23 -8.77
N GLY A 187 -8.33 -40.26 -7.89
CA GLY A 187 -7.03 -39.63 -7.71
C GLY A 187 -6.56 -38.82 -8.92
N GLU A 188 -7.41 -38.48 -9.89
CA GLU A 188 -7.07 -37.67 -11.06
C GLU A 188 -7.93 -36.40 -11.12
N TYR A 189 -7.25 -35.25 -11.01
CA TYR A 189 -7.85 -33.93 -10.86
C TYR A 189 -7.30 -32.97 -11.90
N LEU A 190 -8.16 -32.10 -12.40
CA LEU A 190 -7.80 -31.07 -13.37
C LEU A 190 -8.29 -29.71 -12.86
N ILE A 191 -7.39 -28.74 -12.86
CA ILE A 191 -7.63 -27.35 -12.49
C ILE A 191 -7.49 -26.53 -13.76
N LYS A 192 -8.61 -25.97 -14.24
CA LYS A 192 -8.68 -25.19 -15.47
C LYS A 192 -8.73 -23.69 -15.20
N GLY A 193 -8.25 -22.90 -16.17
CA GLY A 193 -8.28 -21.44 -16.11
C GLY A 193 -7.14 -20.83 -15.27
N SER A 194 -6.20 -21.66 -14.79
CA SER A 194 -5.04 -21.17 -14.06
C SER A 194 -4.03 -20.50 -14.98
N THR A 195 -3.27 -19.57 -14.43
CA THR A 195 -2.09 -18.97 -15.07
C THR A 195 -0.81 -19.81 -14.90
N GLY A 196 -0.96 -21.11 -14.61
CA GLY A 196 0.13 -22.04 -14.35
C GLY A 196 0.66 -22.00 -12.91
N PHE A 197 1.72 -22.75 -12.63
CA PHE A 197 2.36 -22.79 -11.31
C PHE A 197 3.12 -21.48 -11.03
N ALA A 198 3.24 -21.14 -9.74
CA ALA A 198 4.11 -20.06 -9.30
C ALA A 198 5.56 -20.27 -9.76
N GLN A 199 6.16 -19.23 -10.36
CA GLN A 199 7.55 -19.29 -10.86
C GLN A 199 8.61 -19.14 -9.76
N GLU A 200 8.23 -18.64 -8.59
CA GLU A 200 9.15 -18.42 -7.46
C GLU A 200 8.66 -19.13 -6.18
N GLY A 201 9.57 -19.83 -5.50
CA GLY A 201 9.29 -20.49 -4.23
C GLY A 201 8.64 -21.88 -4.38
N TRP A 202 7.61 -22.16 -3.60
CA TRP A 202 6.88 -23.43 -3.60
C TRP A 202 5.67 -23.38 -4.54
N TYR A 203 5.26 -24.54 -5.07
CA TYR A 203 4.11 -24.64 -5.98
C TYR A 203 3.11 -25.75 -5.61
N VAL A 204 3.54 -26.87 -5.02
CA VAL A 204 2.66 -27.96 -4.57
C VAL A 204 3.10 -28.43 -3.17
N GLU A 205 2.17 -28.43 -2.22
CA GLU A 205 2.36 -29.00 -0.89
C GLU A 205 1.35 -30.12 -0.63
N THR A 206 1.89 -31.26 -0.19
CA THR A 206 1.12 -32.49 0.04
C THR A 206 0.68 -32.58 1.50
N PRO A 207 -0.48 -33.20 1.79
CA PRO A 207 -0.97 -33.34 3.15
C PRO A 207 -0.08 -34.28 3.96
N LYS A 208 0.40 -33.81 5.12
CA LYS A 208 1.27 -34.57 6.02
C LYS A 208 0.52 -35.09 7.25
N ASP A 209 0.96 -36.24 7.76
CA ASP A 209 0.54 -36.76 9.06
C ASP A 209 1.21 -36.01 10.23
N ALA A 210 0.86 -36.35 11.47
CA ALA A 210 1.45 -35.74 12.66
C ALA A 210 2.96 -35.99 12.83
N ASN A 211 3.51 -36.99 12.12
CA ASN A 211 4.93 -37.33 12.13
C ASN A 211 5.69 -36.69 10.96
N GLY A 212 5.02 -35.90 10.12
CA GLY A 212 5.60 -35.22 8.97
C GLY A 212 5.65 -36.06 7.68
N ASN A 213 5.09 -37.28 7.66
CA ASN A 213 5.05 -38.11 6.46
C ASN A 213 3.95 -37.65 5.52
N SER A 214 4.24 -37.50 4.22
CA SER A 214 3.20 -37.25 3.21
C SER A 214 2.19 -38.39 3.18
N LEU A 215 0.89 -38.11 3.20
CA LEU A 215 -0.16 -39.12 3.19
C LEU A 215 -0.34 -39.76 1.80
N VAL A 216 -0.09 -38.99 0.75
CA VAL A 216 -0.24 -39.40 -0.66
C VAL A 216 1.01 -39.04 -1.46
N ALA A 217 1.29 -39.79 -2.52
CA ALA A 217 2.24 -39.38 -3.54
C ALA A 217 1.49 -38.55 -4.58
N VAL A 218 2.04 -37.40 -4.96
CA VAL A 218 1.41 -36.48 -5.92
C VAL A 218 2.32 -36.31 -7.12
N VAL A 219 1.76 -36.56 -8.29
CA VAL A 219 2.37 -36.29 -9.59
C VAL A 219 1.55 -35.17 -10.22
N TYR A 220 2.21 -34.12 -10.69
CA TYR A 220 1.55 -32.96 -11.25
C TYR A 220 2.23 -32.54 -12.54
N GLU A 221 1.46 -31.94 -13.43
CA GLU A 221 1.90 -31.47 -14.73
C GLU A 221 1.16 -30.18 -15.07
N GLN A 222 1.91 -29.19 -15.57
CA GLN A 222 1.32 -28.00 -16.15
C GLN A 222 1.15 -28.23 -17.66
N LEU A 223 -0.08 -28.12 -18.13
CA LEU A 223 -0.43 -28.28 -19.54
C LEU A 223 -0.03 -27.04 -20.35
N GLU A 224 0.02 -27.16 -21.68
CA GLU A 224 0.40 -26.06 -22.58
C GLU A 224 -0.51 -24.83 -22.44
N ASN A 225 -1.78 -25.05 -22.11
CA ASN A 225 -2.76 -23.99 -21.85
C ASN A 225 -2.69 -23.42 -20.42
N GLN A 226 -1.66 -23.79 -19.64
CA GLN A 226 -1.43 -23.40 -18.25
C GLN A 226 -2.39 -24.00 -17.22
N ASP A 227 -3.29 -24.91 -17.64
CA ASP A 227 -4.07 -25.74 -16.73
C ASP A 227 -3.17 -26.70 -15.96
N ILE A 228 -3.60 -27.11 -14.76
CA ILE A 228 -2.83 -27.97 -13.88
C ILE A 228 -3.51 -29.33 -13.73
N SER A 229 -2.80 -30.38 -14.14
CA SER A 229 -3.17 -31.76 -13.91
C SER A 229 -2.52 -32.28 -12.64
N VAL A 230 -3.30 -32.88 -11.74
CA VAL A 230 -2.82 -33.45 -10.48
C VAL A 230 -3.31 -34.88 -10.36
N LYS A 231 -2.36 -35.81 -10.21
CA LYS A 231 -2.59 -37.23 -10.01
C LYS A 231 -2.05 -37.67 -8.66
N THR A 232 -2.80 -38.50 -7.97
CA THR A 232 -2.51 -38.93 -6.61
C THR A 232 -2.51 -40.44 -6.49
N TYR A 233 -1.47 -40.96 -5.83
CA TYR A 233 -1.15 -42.38 -5.80
C TYR A 233 -0.79 -42.82 -4.38
N LYS A 234 -0.93 -44.12 -4.13
CA LYS A 234 -0.28 -44.74 -2.97
C LYS A 234 1.23 -44.65 -3.10
N LYS A 235 1.90 -44.72 -1.96
CA LYS A 235 3.36 -44.72 -1.88
C LYS A 235 3.85 -46.16 -1.95
N LYS A 236 4.88 -46.42 -2.75
CA LYS A 236 5.65 -47.68 -2.70
C LYS A 236 7.10 -47.40 -2.35
N PHE A 237 7.72 -48.34 -1.65
CA PHE A 237 9.16 -48.31 -1.42
C PHE A 237 9.85 -48.92 -2.63
N ASP A 238 10.66 -48.11 -3.31
CA ASP A 238 11.52 -48.57 -4.37
C ASP A 238 12.86 -49.02 -3.79
N ILE A 239 13.14 -50.30 -3.95
CA ILE A 239 14.34 -50.96 -3.40
C ILE A 239 15.60 -50.49 -4.14
N GLU A 240 15.50 -50.15 -5.43
CA GLU A 240 16.66 -49.76 -6.23
C GLU A 240 17.17 -48.37 -5.84
N THR A 241 16.25 -47.42 -5.66
CA THR A 241 16.59 -46.05 -5.24
C THR A 241 16.57 -45.87 -3.72
N ALA A 242 16.20 -46.91 -2.97
CA ALA A 242 15.96 -46.89 -1.52
C ALA A 242 15.07 -45.70 -1.09
N SER A 243 14.07 -45.36 -1.91
CA SER A 243 13.26 -44.17 -1.76
C SER A 243 11.75 -44.49 -1.80
N ILE A 244 10.94 -43.58 -1.28
CA ILE A 244 9.48 -43.71 -1.34
C ILE A 244 8.99 -42.98 -2.60
N VAL A 245 8.46 -43.75 -3.56
CA VAL A 245 7.98 -43.23 -4.85
C VAL A 245 6.48 -43.43 -5.01
N ALA A 246 5.89 -42.77 -6.01
CA ALA A 246 4.49 -42.97 -6.38
C ALA A 246 4.28 -44.37 -6.98
N ASP A 247 3.26 -45.08 -6.51
CA ASP A 247 2.80 -46.32 -7.13
C ASP A 247 1.78 -46.00 -8.24
N LEU A 248 2.28 -45.81 -9.46
CA LEU A 248 1.47 -45.36 -10.61
C LEU A 248 0.32 -46.31 -10.97
N GLU A 249 0.33 -47.55 -10.48
CA GLU A 249 -0.74 -48.54 -10.67
C GLU A 249 -1.86 -48.42 -9.62
N GLN A 250 -1.59 -47.78 -8.48
CA GLN A 250 -2.53 -47.63 -7.38
C GLN A 250 -2.90 -46.17 -7.15
N ALA A 251 -3.73 -45.64 -8.05
CA ALA A 251 -4.36 -44.33 -7.86
C ALA A 251 -5.26 -44.34 -6.60
N ILE A 252 -5.21 -43.25 -5.83
CA ILE A 252 -6.00 -43.09 -4.62
C ILE A 252 -6.45 -41.65 -4.51
N ASP A 253 -7.70 -41.44 -4.09
CA ASP A 253 -8.20 -40.10 -3.83
C ASP A 253 -7.52 -39.43 -2.61
N ILE A 254 -7.51 -38.10 -2.61
CA ILE A 254 -7.05 -37.30 -1.47
C ILE A 254 -7.88 -37.67 -0.23
N PRO A 255 -7.26 -38.03 0.92
CA PRO A 255 -8.00 -38.43 2.11
C PRO A 255 -9.00 -37.38 2.58
N VAL A 256 -10.17 -37.84 3.06
CA VAL A 256 -11.24 -36.95 3.55
C VAL A 256 -10.72 -36.02 4.65
N GLY A 257 -11.01 -34.73 4.53
CA GLY A 257 -10.55 -33.70 5.49
C GLY A 257 -9.09 -33.27 5.30
N ARG A 258 -8.41 -33.76 4.27
CA ARG A 258 -7.08 -33.31 3.84
C ARG A 258 -7.15 -32.69 2.45
N TRP A 259 -6.17 -31.87 2.12
CA TRP A 259 -6.06 -31.19 0.84
C TRP A 259 -4.60 -31.10 0.40
N ILE A 260 -4.40 -30.81 -0.89
CA ILE A 260 -3.12 -30.41 -1.48
C ILE A 260 -3.19 -28.90 -1.68
N ASP A 261 -2.20 -28.16 -1.18
CA ASP A 261 -2.08 -26.73 -1.47
C ASP A 261 -1.32 -26.56 -2.80
N ILE A 262 -1.92 -25.85 -3.75
CA ILE A 262 -1.34 -25.59 -5.07
C ILE A 262 -1.23 -24.07 -5.24
N ARG A 263 -0.02 -23.56 -5.43
CA ARG A 263 0.24 -22.14 -5.64
C ARG A 263 0.35 -21.84 -7.12
N LEU A 264 -0.53 -20.97 -7.58
CA LEU A 264 -0.61 -20.49 -8.95
C LEU A 264 0.27 -19.26 -9.15
N GLN A 265 0.61 -19.00 -10.40
CA GLN A 265 1.23 -17.75 -10.82
C GLN A 265 0.27 -16.58 -10.55
N GLU A 266 0.81 -15.42 -10.17
CA GLU A 266 -0.01 -14.22 -9.97
C GLU A 266 -0.50 -13.65 -11.31
N LEU A 267 -1.70 -13.08 -11.30
CA LEU A 267 -2.15 -12.26 -12.42
C LEU A 267 -1.28 -10.99 -12.49
N PRO A 268 -0.90 -10.53 -13.70
CA PRO A 268 -0.24 -9.24 -13.83
C PRO A 268 -1.15 -8.16 -13.24
N GLN A 269 -0.58 -7.27 -12.42
CA GLN A 269 -1.35 -6.18 -11.85
C GLN A 269 -1.89 -5.29 -12.98
N PRO A 270 -3.16 -4.86 -12.93
CA PRO A 270 -3.74 -4.05 -13.99
C PRO A 270 -2.92 -2.76 -14.14
N GLU A 271 -2.34 -2.57 -15.33
CA GLU A 271 -1.69 -1.31 -15.68
C GLU A 271 -2.71 -0.18 -15.57
N PHE A 272 -2.46 0.77 -14.67
CA PHE A 272 -3.28 1.95 -14.56
C PHE A 272 -3.07 2.81 -15.80
N VAL A 273 -4.07 2.85 -16.68
CA VAL A 273 -4.10 3.81 -17.79
C VAL A 273 -4.52 5.16 -17.20
N PRO A 274 -3.63 6.17 -17.14
CA PRO A 274 -4.03 7.48 -16.68
C PRO A 274 -5.16 8.00 -17.56
N PRO A 275 -6.18 8.67 -16.99
CA PRO A 275 -7.24 9.26 -17.79
C PRO A 275 -6.61 10.20 -18.82
N VAL A 276 -6.88 9.94 -20.10
CA VAL A 276 -6.47 10.84 -21.19
C VAL A 276 -7.05 12.20 -20.85
N SER A 277 -6.18 13.20 -20.67
CA SER A 277 -6.60 14.58 -20.43
C SER A 277 -7.51 15.03 -21.57
N ILE A 278 -8.82 15.11 -21.31
CA ILE A 278 -9.82 15.70 -22.20
C ILE A 278 -9.78 17.23 -22.19
N THR A 279 -8.78 17.84 -21.53
CA THR A 279 -8.60 19.29 -21.49
C THR A 279 -8.45 19.82 -22.92
N PRO A 280 -9.40 20.62 -23.44
CA PRO A 280 -9.27 21.22 -24.76
C PRO A 280 -7.99 22.07 -24.79
N ALA A 281 -7.31 22.12 -25.94
CA ALA A 281 -6.06 22.87 -26.10
C ALA A 281 -6.14 24.35 -25.66
N SER A 282 -7.35 24.92 -25.61
CA SER A 282 -7.63 26.28 -25.13
C SER A 282 -7.57 26.46 -23.61
N PHE A 283 -7.47 25.39 -22.83
CA PHE A 283 -7.38 25.41 -21.35
C PHE A 283 -6.00 25.00 -20.82
N GLN A 284 -5.05 24.68 -21.70
CA GLN A 284 -3.63 24.63 -21.34
C GLN A 284 -3.16 26.07 -21.10
N PRO A 285 -2.53 26.42 -19.97
CA PRO A 285 -2.03 27.78 -19.74
C PRO A 285 -0.90 28.07 -20.75
N THR A 286 -1.26 28.68 -21.87
CA THR A 286 -0.30 29.25 -22.81
C THR A 286 0.23 30.54 -22.24
N GLY A 287 1.49 30.54 -21.83
CA GLY A 287 2.27 31.76 -21.72
C GLY A 287 2.10 32.50 -20.39
N ILE A 288 3.26 32.80 -19.83
CA ILE A 288 3.46 33.78 -18.77
C ILE A 288 2.81 35.10 -19.20
N SER A 289 2.00 35.71 -18.32
CA SER A 289 1.31 36.98 -18.54
C SER A 289 2.26 38.07 -19.09
N PRO A 290 1.85 38.88 -20.09
CA PRO A 290 2.62 40.02 -20.60
C PRO A 290 3.10 41.00 -19.52
N ALA A 291 2.42 41.02 -18.37
CA ALA A 291 2.77 41.87 -17.23
C ALA A 291 4.15 41.53 -16.61
N ILE A 292 4.68 40.32 -16.82
CA ILE A 292 5.97 39.91 -16.27
C ILE A 292 7.13 40.22 -17.23
N SER A 293 6.89 40.24 -18.54
CA SER A 293 7.90 40.65 -19.55
C SER A 293 8.23 42.14 -19.49
N GLU A 294 7.28 43.01 -19.14
CA GLU A 294 7.55 44.45 -18.99
C GLU A 294 8.35 44.77 -17.72
N MET A 295 8.21 43.97 -16.64
CA MET A 295 9.02 44.16 -15.43
C MET A 295 10.49 43.76 -15.61
N MET A 296 10.82 42.85 -16.53
CA MET A 296 12.21 42.43 -16.78
C MET A 296 12.98 43.38 -17.71
N ASN A 297 12.32 44.20 -18.53
CA ASN A 297 12.97 45.14 -19.45
C ASN A 297 13.14 46.56 -18.90
N GLY A 298 12.70 46.83 -17.66
CA GLY A 298 12.73 48.17 -17.05
C GLY A 298 13.99 48.54 -16.26
N THR A 299 15.08 47.75 -16.34
CA THR A 299 16.26 47.95 -15.47
C THR A 299 17.56 48.22 -16.24
N GLU A 300 17.49 48.98 -17.33
CA GLU A 300 18.67 49.64 -17.91
C GLU A 300 18.37 51.11 -18.20
N GLN A 301 18.69 51.97 -17.22
CA GLN A 301 19.25 53.31 -17.40
C GLN A 301 20.09 53.69 -16.19
#